data_AF-A0A960CDL5-F1
#
_entry.id   AF-A0A960CDL5-F1
#
_cell.length_a   1.000
_cell.length_b   1.000
_cell.length_c   1.000
_cell.angle_alpha   90.00
_cell.angle_beta   90.00
_cell.angle_gamma   90.00
#
_symmetry.space_group_name_H-M   'P 1'
#
loop_
_entity.id
_entity.type
_entity.pdbx_description
1 polymer ?
#
loop_
_entity_poly.entity_id
_entity_poly.type
_entity_poly.pdbx_seq_one_letter_code
_entity_poly.pdbx_strand_id
1 'polypeptide(L)'
;MAGPIPPYPPVGAEGQPPIGQPGPYPYPDRGPADYPGPSYGGPPYSGPLYPEALPPPVGYPPTPDGRAGRRPLWWALAGLAAVALVVAAVIVGGKRTGAADFTDAAAKTAIQNYLTALSDKDTETIARNTACGMFEAIKDPKSDLALARLASDAFRRQFSRAEVTSIDKIVLSSSYQAQVLFTMRVAPASGARNARDEQQGVAQLLRQDDQLLVCSYLLRTAAQY
;
A
#
# COMPACT_ATOMS: atom_id res chain seq x y z
N MET A 1 -29.60 -36.51 -20.07
CA MET A 1 -30.03 -36.87 -18.71
C MET A 1 -28.78 -36.90 -17.84
N ALA A 2 -28.62 -35.91 -16.96
CA ALA A 2 -27.49 -35.86 -16.01
C ALA A 2 -27.92 -36.57 -14.72
N GLY A 3 -27.12 -37.54 -14.27
CA GLY A 3 -27.37 -38.33 -13.05
C GLY A 3 -27.08 -37.56 -11.76
N PRO A 4 -27.37 -38.15 -10.58
CA PRO A 4 -27.34 -37.46 -9.29
C PRO A 4 -25.93 -37.03 -8.85
N ILE A 5 -25.86 -35.82 -8.29
CA ILE A 5 -24.65 -35.22 -7.70
C ILE A 5 -24.31 -35.94 -6.38
N PRO A 6 -23.04 -36.33 -6.13
CA PRO A 6 -22.65 -36.99 -4.88
C PRO A 6 -22.65 -36.00 -3.68
N PRO A 7 -23.05 -36.44 -2.47
CA PRO A 7 -23.06 -35.59 -1.28
C PRO A 7 -21.65 -35.29 -0.75
N TYR A 8 -21.47 -34.07 -0.24
CA TYR A 8 -20.24 -33.57 0.35
C TYR A 8 -19.84 -34.34 1.63
N PRO A 9 -18.55 -34.64 1.85
CA PRO A 9 -18.09 -35.25 3.10
C PRO A 9 -18.12 -34.24 4.28
N PRO A 10 -18.50 -34.69 5.50
CA PRO A 10 -18.49 -33.85 6.69
C PRO A 10 -17.06 -33.56 7.17
N VAL A 11 -16.82 -32.29 7.53
CA VAL A 11 -15.56 -31.83 8.11
C VAL A 11 -15.52 -32.21 9.59
N GLY A 12 -14.57 -33.06 9.98
CA GLY A 12 -14.27 -33.36 11.39
C GLY A 12 -13.96 -34.82 11.68
N ALA A 13 -12.72 -35.24 11.44
CA ALA A 13 -12.07 -36.37 12.11
C ALA A 13 -10.54 -36.29 11.90
N GLU A 14 -9.79 -36.86 12.85
CA GLU A 14 -8.31 -36.94 12.97
C GLU A 14 -7.67 -35.70 13.62
N GLY A 15 -6.88 -35.73 14.70
CA GLY A 15 -6.18 -36.78 15.46
C GLY A 15 -5.21 -36.08 16.44
N GLN A 16 -4.78 -36.76 17.51
CA GLN A 16 -4.28 -36.24 18.81
C GLN A 16 -2.72 -36.02 18.88
N PRO A 17 -2.02 -35.80 20.04
CA PRO A 17 -1.21 -34.63 20.48
C PRO A 17 0.32 -34.96 20.68
N PRO A 18 1.07 -34.51 21.73
CA PRO A 18 1.57 -33.17 22.17
C PRO A 18 3.13 -33.04 22.11
N ILE A 19 3.75 -31.85 22.08
CA ILE A 19 5.21 -31.73 22.36
C ILE A 19 5.53 -30.50 23.21
N GLY A 20 6.24 -30.73 24.32
CA GLY A 20 6.82 -29.72 25.20
C GLY A 20 8.35 -29.62 25.12
N GLN A 21 8.83 -28.53 25.71
CA GLN A 21 10.18 -28.18 26.20
C GLN A 21 11.26 -27.62 25.24
N PRO A 22 12.09 -26.64 25.72
CA PRO A 22 13.09 -25.88 24.94
C PRO A 22 14.52 -26.46 25.03
N GLY A 23 15.35 -26.22 24.00
CA GLY A 23 16.75 -26.66 23.96
C GLY A 23 17.74 -25.53 23.59
N PRO A 24 18.91 -25.42 24.26
CA PRO A 24 19.98 -24.47 23.94
C PRO A 24 21.11 -25.08 23.08
N TYR A 25 21.77 -24.27 22.24
CA TYR A 25 22.93 -24.66 21.41
C TYR A 25 24.27 -24.14 21.98
N PRO A 26 25.39 -24.92 21.95
CA PRO A 26 26.71 -24.55 22.51
C PRO A 26 27.83 -24.23 21.47
N TYR A 27 28.82 -23.40 21.92
CA TYR A 27 30.30 -23.21 21.65
C TYR A 27 30.95 -23.54 20.25
N PRO A 28 32.11 -22.95 19.81
CA PRO A 28 33.42 -23.14 20.49
C PRO A 28 34.58 -22.07 20.40
N ASP A 29 35.50 -22.20 21.38
CA ASP A 29 37.00 -22.15 21.46
C ASP A 29 37.95 -21.08 20.82
N ARG A 30 38.70 -20.40 21.72
CA ARG A 30 40.17 -20.44 22.07
C ARG A 30 41.31 -20.30 21.02
N GLY A 31 42.26 -19.37 21.31
CA GLY A 31 43.66 -19.30 20.80
C GLY A 31 44.50 -18.13 21.42
N PRO A 32 45.86 -18.13 21.42
CA PRO A 32 46.67 -18.02 22.67
C PRO A 32 47.74 -16.89 22.81
N ALA A 33 48.17 -16.70 24.08
CA ALA A 33 49.49 -16.39 24.71
C ALA A 33 50.49 -15.33 24.16
N ASP A 34 51.04 -14.48 25.06
CA ASP A 34 52.48 -14.46 25.43
C ASP A 34 52.83 -13.43 26.55
N TYR A 35 53.71 -13.83 27.47
CA TYR A 35 54.35 -13.10 28.60
C TYR A 35 55.83 -12.83 28.25
N PRO A 36 56.59 -11.86 28.84
CA PRO A 36 57.18 -12.04 30.20
C PRO A 36 57.51 -10.73 30.99
N GLY A 37 57.78 -10.87 32.30
CA GLY A 37 58.29 -9.81 33.20
C GLY A 37 59.83 -9.76 33.30
N PRO A 38 60.40 -8.85 34.12
CA PRO A 38 61.29 -9.28 35.21
C PRO A 38 61.29 -8.40 36.49
N SER A 39 61.97 -8.92 37.53
CA SER A 39 61.96 -8.62 38.96
C SER A 39 63.24 -7.93 39.52
N TYR A 40 63.19 -7.53 40.82
CA TYR A 40 64.27 -7.37 41.86
C TYR A 40 64.63 -5.96 42.39
N GLY A 41 64.73 -5.83 43.72
CA GLY A 41 65.62 -4.88 44.44
C GLY A 41 65.04 -4.23 45.73
N GLY A 42 65.65 -4.47 46.91
CA GLY A 42 65.19 -4.09 48.27
C GLY A 42 65.52 -2.66 48.81
N PRO A 43 65.41 -2.42 50.15
CA PRO A 43 65.11 -1.12 50.83
C PRO A 43 66.35 -0.37 51.43
N PRO A 44 66.24 0.88 51.97
CA PRO A 44 65.94 1.08 53.41
C PRO A 44 65.11 2.35 53.78
N TYR A 45 64.79 2.43 55.08
CA TYR A 45 63.87 3.28 55.84
C TYR A 45 64.32 4.75 56.07
N SER A 46 63.40 5.71 56.12
CA SER A 46 63.41 6.88 57.05
C SER A 46 62.09 7.67 56.97
N GLY A 47 61.19 7.48 57.94
CA GLY A 47 60.76 8.56 58.84
C GLY A 47 59.23 8.61 58.98
N PRO A 48 58.65 8.72 60.19
CA PRO A 48 57.20 8.61 60.41
C PRO A 48 56.52 9.98 60.50
N LEU A 49 55.23 10.06 60.12
CA LEU A 49 54.19 10.92 60.73
C LEU A 49 52.82 10.60 60.09
N TYR A 50 51.91 10.07 60.92
CA TYR A 50 50.47 9.83 60.69
C TYR A 50 49.68 11.15 60.43
N PRO A 51 48.33 11.18 60.28
CA PRO A 51 47.40 10.39 59.45
C PRO A 51 46.33 11.28 58.74
N GLU A 52 45.86 10.90 57.55
CA GLU A 52 44.42 10.85 57.21
C GLU A 52 44.28 10.64 55.70
N ALA A 53 43.59 9.56 55.38
CA ALA A 53 43.19 9.23 54.04
C ALA A 53 42.01 10.11 53.63
N LEU A 54 42.17 10.84 52.53
CA LEU A 54 41.08 10.94 51.56
C LEU A 54 41.61 10.50 50.20
N PRO A 55 41.11 9.40 49.62
CA PRO A 55 41.41 9.09 48.23
C PRO A 55 40.81 10.19 47.33
N PRO A 56 41.44 10.50 46.18
CA PRO A 56 40.85 11.41 45.21
C PRO A 56 39.47 10.86 44.79
N PRO A 57 38.47 11.73 44.56
CA PRO A 57 37.14 11.29 44.16
C PRO A 57 37.25 10.48 42.87
N VAL A 58 36.97 9.19 42.97
CA VAL A 58 36.75 8.32 41.82
C VAL A 58 35.50 8.84 41.11
N GLY A 59 35.67 9.28 39.86
CA GLY A 59 34.56 9.67 39.01
C GLY A 59 33.61 8.50 38.83
N TYR A 60 32.43 8.60 39.43
CA TYR A 60 31.34 7.68 39.14
C TYR A 60 30.91 7.93 37.68
N PRO A 61 30.78 6.91 36.83
CA PRO A 61 30.14 7.10 35.54
C PRO A 61 28.71 7.62 35.81
N PRO A 62 28.23 8.64 35.09
CA PRO A 62 26.87 9.11 35.27
C PRO A 62 25.93 7.94 35.00
N THR A 63 25.05 7.65 35.96
CA THR A 63 23.86 6.84 35.70
C THR A 63 23.16 7.42 34.47
N PRO A 64 22.72 6.61 33.50
CA PRO A 64 21.95 7.13 32.39
C PRO A 64 20.66 7.71 32.96
N ASP A 65 20.63 9.04 33.08
CA ASP A 65 19.45 9.79 33.41
C ASP A 65 18.33 9.29 32.50
N GLY A 66 17.26 8.78 33.11
CA GLY A 66 16.06 8.25 32.46
C GLY A 66 15.26 9.28 31.66
N ARG A 67 15.94 10.25 31.05
CA ARG A 67 15.41 11.14 30.03
C ARG A 67 15.80 10.55 28.68
N ALA A 68 15.26 9.37 28.39
CA ALA A 68 15.03 8.97 27.00
C ALA A 68 14.16 10.07 26.39
N GLY A 69 14.84 11.03 25.77
CA GLY A 69 14.28 12.32 25.42
C GLY A 69 13.04 12.11 24.59
N ARG A 70 12.06 13.01 24.69
CA ARG A 70 10.78 12.99 23.96
C ARG A 70 10.93 12.94 22.43
N ARG A 71 12.16 12.85 21.90
CA ARG A 71 12.52 12.76 20.49
C ARG A 71 11.83 11.60 19.74
N PRO A 72 11.75 10.34 20.21
CA PRO A 72 11.03 9.30 19.49
C PRO A 72 9.52 9.51 19.54
N LEU A 73 9.00 10.14 20.61
CA LEU A 73 7.60 10.56 20.68
C LEU A 73 7.29 11.65 19.65
N TRP A 74 8.18 12.62 19.47
CA TRP A 74 8.07 13.65 18.43
C TRP A 74 8.17 13.05 17.03
N TRP A 75 9.03 12.06 16.80
CA TRP A 75 9.10 11.34 15.52
C TRP A 75 7.84 10.51 15.26
N ALA A 76 7.30 9.84 16.28
CA ALA A 76 6.04 9.10 16.17
C ALA A 76 4.86 10.04 15.88
N LEU A 77 4.80 11.19 16.56
CA LEU A 77 3.79 12.23 16.30
C LEU A 77 3.93 12.84 14.90
N ALA A 78 5.16 13.09 14.44
CA ALA A 78 5.41 13.59 13.09
C ALA A 78 5.03 12.55 12.02
N GLY A 79 5.34 11.27 12.26
CA GLY A 79 4.91 10.17 11.39
C GLY A 79 3.39 10.05 11.34
N LEU A 80 2.72 10.13 12.49
CA LEU A 80 1.26 10.06 12.58
C LEU A 80 0.60 11.30 11.94
N ALA A 81 1.19 12.48 12.11
CA ALA A 81 0.75 13.70 11.44
C ALA A 81 0.96 13.62 9.92
N ALA A 82 2.07 13.06 9.45
CA ALA A 82 2.33 12.85 8.03
C ALA A 82 1.33 11.85 7.43
N VAL A 83 1.05 10.74 8.11
CA VAL A 83 0.01 9.78 7.70
C VAL A 83 -1.37 10.43 7.71
N ALA A 84 -1.71 11.19 8.75
CA ALA A 84 -2.97 11.93 8.81
C ALA A 84 -3.08 12.97 7.71
N LEU A 85 -1.98 13.62 7.31
CA LEU A 85 -1.93 14.57 6.21
C LEU A 85 -2.08 13.88 4.86
N VAL A 86 -1.47 12.71 4.66
CA VAL A 86 -1.67 11.90 3.45
C VAL A 86 -3.12 11.40 3.36
N VAL A 87 -3.67 10.87 4.46
CA VAL A 87 -5.07 10.43 4.53
C VAL A 87 -6.01 11.63 4.32
N ALA A 88 -5.74 12.76 4.94
CA ALA A 88 -6.49 14.00 4.72
C ALA A 88 -6.31 14.51 3.28
N ALA A 89 -5.16 14.35 2.64
CA ALA A 89 -4.95 14.72 1.25
C ALA A 89 -5.70 13.78 0.29
N VAL A 90 -5.89 12.51 0.65
CA VAL A 90 -6.77 11.58 -0.10
C VAL A 90 -8.23 11.96 0.09
N ILE A 91 -8.65 12.28 1.32
CA ILE A 91 -10.04 12.65 1.64
C ILE A 91 -10.41 14.06 1.11
N VAL A 92 -9.50 15.03 1.22
CA VAL A 92 -9.66 16.42 0.74
C VAL A 92 -9.30 16.56 -0.73
N GLY A 93 -8.42 15.68 -1.26
CA GLY A 93 -8.19 15.51 -2.70
C GLY A 93 -9.40 14.92 -3.41
N GLY A 94 -10.24 14.18 -2.68
CA GLY A 94 -11.67 14.04 -2.97
C GLY A 94 -12.42 15.36 -2.74
N LYS A 95 -12.00 16.44 -3.41
CA LYS A 95 -12.77 17.68 -3.41
C LYS A 95 -14.17 17.31 -3.91
N ARG A 96 -15.19 17.57 -3.08
CA ARG A 96 -16.57 17.72 -3.55
C ARG A 96 -16.51 18.80 -4.63
N THR A 97 -16.51 18.36 -5.88
CA THR A 97 -16.42 19.21 -7.05
C THR A 97 -17.66 20.08 -7.06
N GLY A 98 -17.51 21.39 -6.86
CA GLY A 98 -18.53 22.32 -7.32
C GLY A 98 -18.79 22.04 -8.79
N ALA A 99 -20.07 21.94 -9.20
CA ALA A 99 -20.54 21.67 -10.56
C ALA A 99 -19.52 20.93 -11.43
N ALA A 100 -19.53 19.59 -11.41
CA ALA A 100 -18.56 18.77 -12.13
C ALA A 100 -18.52 19.07 -13.64
N ASP A 101 -17.65 19.98 -14.06
CA ASP A 101 -17.49 20.35 -15.46
C ASP A 101 -16.63 19.35 -16.24
N PHE A 102 -16.93 19.18 -17.53
CA PHE A 102 -16.17 18.32 -18.44
C PHE A 102 -14.84 18.99 -18.84
N THR A 103 -14.02 19.32 -17.83
CA THR A 103 -12.65 19.81 -18.01
C THR A 103 -11.69 18.64 -18.13
N ASP A 104 -10.54 18.85 -18.78
CA ASP A 104 -9.50 17.82 -18.93
C ASP A 104 -9.06 17.25 -17.57
N ALA A 105 -8.91 18.11 -16.56
CA ALA A 105 -8.52 17.69 -15.21
C ALA A 105 -9.59 16.80 -14.56
N ALA A 106 -10.86 17.22 -14.60
CA ALA A 106 -11.96 16.45 -14.02
C ALA A 106 -12.17 15.11 -14.76
N ALA A 107 -12.12 15.13 -16.09
CA ALA A 107 -12.20 13.94 -16.92
C ALA A 107 -11.06 12.97 -16.61
N LYS A 108 -9.82 13.46 -16.53
CA LYS A 108 -8.65 12.66 -16.15
C LYS A 108 -8.83 12.02 -14.78
N THR A 109 -9.26 12.78 -13.78
CA THR A 109 -9.50 12.26 -12.42
C THR A 109 -10.61 11.21 -12.42
N ALA A 110 -11.73 11.45 -13.08
CA ALA A 110 -12.85 10.49 -13.14
C ALA A 110 -12.43 9.17 -13.80
N ILE A 111 -11.76 9.24 -14.95
CA ILE A 111 -11.25 8.07 -15.67
C ILE A 111 -10.19 7.34 -14.85
N GLN A 112 -9.25 8.07 -14.24
CA GLN A 112 -8.22 7.47 -13.39
C GLN A 112 -8.84 6.73 -12.20
N ASN A 113 -9.81 7.34 -11.51
CA ASN A 113 -10.48 6.71 -10.37
C ASN A 113 -11.19 5.41 -10.78
N TYR A 114 -11.85 5.41 -11.94
CA TYR A 114 -12.48 4.21 -12.49
C TYR A 114 -11.46 3.12 -12.84
N LEU A 115 -10.35 3.46 -13.50
CA LEU A 115 -9.28 2.50 -13.84
C LEU A 115 -8.60 1.94 -12.58
N THR A 116 -8.40 2.75 -11.55
CA THR A 116 -7.89 2.30 -10.24
C THR A 116 -8.89 1.35 -9.56
N ALA A 117 -10.19 1.65 -9.62
CA ALA A 117 -11.22 0.74 -9.09
C ALA A 117 -11.18 -0.63 -9.81
N LEU A 118 -10.94 -0.64 -11.13
CA LEU A 118 -10.74 -1.87 -11.91
C LEU A 118 -9.50 -2.66 -11.47
N SER A 119 -8.38 -2.01 -11.17
CA SER A 119 -7.18 -2.70 -10.68
C SER A 119 -7.35 -3.25 -9.26
N ASP A 120 -8.06 -2.52 -8.41
CA ASP A 120 -8.18 -2.78 -6.97
C ASP A 120 -9.34 -3.71 -6.63
N LYS A 121 -10.11 -4.15 -7.64
CA LYS A 121 -11.33 -4.97 -7.49
C LYS A 121 -12.41 -4.30 -6.65
N ASP A 122 -12.51 -2.97 -6.73
CA ASP A 122 -13.60 -2.24 -6.10
C ASP A 122 -14.87 -2.36 -6.93
N THR A 123 -15.58 -3.47 -6.74
CA THR A 123 -16.77 -3.82 -7.52
C THR A 123 -17.93 -2.86 -7.32
N GLU A 124 -17.99 -2.20 -6.16
CA GLU A 124 -19.06 -1.24 -5.87
C GLU A 124 -18.83 0.05 -6.65
N THR A 125 -17.61 0.60 -6.60
CA THR A 125 -17.27 1.80 -7.38
C THR A 125 -17.39 1.55 -8.87
N ILE A 126 -16.96 0.38 -9.36
CA ILE A 126 -17.14 0.01 -10.78
C ILE A 126 -18.62 -0.05 -11.13
N ALA A 127 -19.45 -0.75 -10.34
CA ALA A 127 -20.88 -0.89 -10.62
C ALA A 127 -21.61 0.46 -10.62
N ARG A 128 -21.28 1.36 -9.68
CA ARG A 128 -21.82 2.73 -9.64
C ARG A 128 -21.48 3.54 -10.89
N ASN A 129 -20.25 3.42 -11.38
CA ASN A 129 -19.80 4.08 -12.60
C ASN A 129 -20.48 3.48 -13.85
N THR A 130 -20.48 2.16 -14.01
CA THR A 130 -21.07 1.48 -15.17
C THR A 130 -22.58 1.60 -15.23
N ALA A 131 -23.25 1.70 -14.07
CA ALA A 131 -24.68 1.97 -14.00
C ALA A 131 -25.02 3.45 -14.22
N CYS A 132 -24.04 4.31 -14.52
CA CYS A 132 -24.23 5.75 -14.75
C CYS A 132 -25.04 6.42 -13.63
N GLY A 133 -24.79 6.08 -12.37
CA GLY A 133 -25.50 6.66 -11.23
C GLY A 133 -26.91 6.11 -10.97
N MET A 134 -27.36 5.10 -11.72
CA MET A 134 -28.62 4.41 -11.45
C MET A 134 -28.49 3.29 -10.41
N PHE A 135 -27.26 2.95 -9.99
CA PHE A 135 -26.98 1.79 -9.14
C PHE A 135 -27.87 1.69 -7.88
N GLU A 136 -28.13 2.82 -7.21
CA GLU A 136 -28.97 2.87 -6.00
C GLU A 136 -30.47 2.66 -6.28
N ALA A 137 -30.92 2.91 -7.51
CA ALA A 137 -32.30 2.70 -7.94
C ALA A 137 -32.55 1.29 -8.48
N ILE A 138 -31.50 0.47 -8.63
CA ILE A 138 -31.60 -0.88 -9.18
C ILE A 138 -32.15 -1.84 -8.11
N LYS A 139 -33.21 -2.57 -8.46
CA LYS A 139 -33.88 -3.51 -7.55
C LYS A 139 -33.01 -4.71 -7.16
N ASP A 140 -32.16 -5.18 -8.07
CA ASP A 140 -31.23 -6.28 -7.81
C ASP A 140 -29.80 -5.89 -8.26
N PRO A 141 -28.99 -5.30 -7.37
CA PRO A 141 -27.64 -4.86 -7.71
C PRO A 141 -26.66 -6.03 -7.89
N LYS A 142 -27.06 -7.28 -7.60
CA LYS A 142 -26.16 -8.43 -7.70
C LYS A 142 -25.68 -8.66 -9.13
N SER A 143 -26.53 -8.42 -10.12
CA SER A 143 -26.18 -8.53 -11.53
C SER A 143 -25.11 -7.50 -11.91
N ASP A 144 -25.24 -6.25 -11.45
CA ASP A 144 -24.27 -5.18 -11.71
C ASP A 144 -22.95 -5.43 -10.97
N LEU A 145 -22.99 -5.93 -9.74
CA LEU A 145 -21.80 -6.32 -8.99
C LEU A 145 -21.08 -7.50 -9.67
N ALA A 146 -21.81 -8.46 -10.23
CA ALA A 146 -21.23 -9.56 -10.99
C ALA A 146 -20.58 -9.06 -12.28
N LEU A 147 -21.22 -8.12 -12.98
CA LEU A 147 -20.65 -7.47 -14.17
C LEU A 147 -19.38 -6.68 -13.82
N ALA A 148 -19.40 -5.94 -12.71
CA ALA A 148 -18.25 -5.20 -12.20
C ALA A 148 -17.07 -6.12 -11.85
N ARG A 149 -17.34 -7.28 -11.24
CA ARG A 149 -16.32 -8.32 -10.99
C ARG A 149 -15.70 -8.82 -12.30
N LEU A 150 -16.54 -9.13 -13.29
CA LEU A 150 -16.06 -9.59 -14.59
C LEU A 150 -15.21 -8.53 -15.29
N ALA A 151 -15.63 -7.26 -15.25
CA ALA A 151 -14.89 -6.14 -15.82
C ALA A 151 -13.52 -5.97 -15.15
N SER A 152 -13.46 -6.00 -13.81
CA SER A 152 -12.19 -5.94 -13.06
C SER A 152 -11.29 -7.14 -13.36
N ASP A 153 -11.83 -8.37 -13.41
CA ASP A 153 -11.03 -9.55 -13.72
C ASP A 153 -10.52 -9.52 -15.17
N ALA A 154 -11.33 -9.07 -16.13
CA ALA A 154 -10.92 -8.90 -17.52
C ALA A 154 -9.82 -7.84 -17.65
N PHE A 155 -9.96 -6.71 -16.96
CA PHE A 155 -8.95 -5.66 -16.91
C PHE A 155 -7.64 -6.21 -16.32
N ARG A 156 -7.71 -6.87 -15.16
CA ARG A 156 -6.53 -7.43 -14.45
C ARG A 156 -5.81 -8.54 -15.19
N ARG A 157 -6.49 -9.23 -16.11
CA ARG A 157 -5.87 -10.20 -17.01
C ARG A 157 -5.01 -9.53 -18.09
N GLN A 158 -5.37 -8.33 -18.50
CA GLN A 158 -4.65 -7.57 -19.52
C GLN A 158 -3.60 -6.64 -18.90
N PHE A 159 -3.96 -5.95 -17.82
CA PHE A 159 -3.17 -4.90 -17.19
C PHE A 159 -3.20 -5.05 -15.67
N SER A 160 -2.05 -4.97 -15.02
CA SER A 160 -1.95 -4.92 -13.56
C SER A 160 -2.27 -3.52 -13.01
N ARG A 161 -2.03 -2.48 -13.80
CA ARG A 161 -2.29 -1.07 -13.46
C ARG A 161 -2.50 -0.26 -14.74
N ALA A 162 -3.28 0.81 -14.65
CA ALA A 162 -3.35 1.84 -15.68
C ALA A 162 -3.27 3.24 -15.08
N GLU A 163 -2.59 4.13 -15.78
CA GLU A 163 -2.43 5.52 -15.42
C GLU A 163 -2.77 6.41 -16.62
N VAL A 164 -3.73 7.33 -16.47
CA VAL A 164 -4.11 8.26 -17.52
C VAL A 164 -3.00 9.31 -17.66
N THR A 165 -2.34 9.36 -18.82
CA THR A 165 -1.26 10.30 -19.10
C THR A 165 -1.84 11.63 -19.58
N SER A 166 -2.68 11.60 -20.62
CA SER A 166 -3.30 12.77 -21.24
C SER A 166 -4.78 12.58 -21.57
N ILE A 167 -5.50 13.70 -21.63
CA ILE A 167 -6.79 13.79 -22.31
C ILE A 167 -6.51 14.39 -23.69
N ASP A 168 -6.85 13.65 -24.73
CA ASP A 168 -6.53 14.02 -26.10
C ASP A 168 -7.65 14.85 -26.73
N LYS A 169 -8.91 14.50 -26.41
CA LYS A 169 -10.07 15.25 -26.90
C LYS A 169 -11.31 14.98 -26.06
N ILE A 170 -12.09 16.04 -25.81
CA ILE A 170 -13.43 15.95 -25.22
C ILE A 170 -14.46 16.33 -26.28
N VAL A 171 -15.47 15.50 -26.47
CA VAL A 171 -16.61 15.74 -27.36
C VAL A 171 -17.88 15.70 -26.51
N LEU A 172 -18.47 16.87 -26.26
CA LEU A 172 -19.74 16.96 -25.55
C LEU A 172 -20.87 16.51 -26.47
N SER A 173 -21.66 15.53 -26.04
CA SER A 173 -22.91 15.15 -26.72
C SER A 173 -24.11 15.89 -26.13
N SER A 174 -24.02 16.30 -24.86
CA SER A 174 -25.05 17.06 -24.14
C SER A 174 -24.42 17.85 -22.97
N SER A 175 -25.21 18.63 -22.24
CA SER A 175 -24.78 19.32 -21.02
C SER A 175 -24.38 18.38 -19.88
N TYR A 176 -24.86 17.13 -19.91
CA TYR A 176 -24.61 16.11 -18.90
C TYR A 176 -23.88 14.86 -19.44
N GLN A 177 -23.47 14.85 -20.72
CA GLN A 177 -22.77 13.72 -21.33
C GLN A 177 -21.61 14.19 -22.22
N ALA A 178 -20.48 13.51 -22.12
CA ALA A 178 -19.32 13.72 -22.97
C ALA A 178 -18.62 12.41 -23.31
N GLN A 179 -18.02 12.36 -24.49
CA GLN A 179 -17.07 11.33 -24.90
C GLN A 179 -15.66 11.89 -24.79
N VAL A 180 -14.78 11.15 -24.12
CA VAL A 180 -13.42 11.58 -23.87
C VAL A 180 -12.45 10.58 -24.48
N LEU A 181 -11.64 11.05 -25.41
CA LEU A 181 -10.47 10.35 -25.91
C LEU A 181 -9.31 10.63 -24.97
N PHE A 182 -8.69 9.57 -24.45
CA PHE A 182 -7.58 9.69 -23.51
C PHE A 182 -6.47 8.71 -23.88
N THR A 183 -5.24 9.09 -23.54
CA THR A 183 -4.09 8.20 -23.58
C THR A 183 -3.75 7.79 -22.15
N MET A 184 -3.41 6.51 -21.99
CA MET A 184 -3.01 5.95 -20.71
C MET A 184 -1.78 5.08 -20.87
N ARG A 185 -0.95 5.07 -19.83
CA ARG A 185 0.13 4.12 -19.65
C ARG A 185 -0.40 2.91 -18.91
N VAL A 186 -0.09 1.71 -19.40
CA VAL A 186 -0.53 0.45 -18.79
C VAL A 186 0.65 -0.39 -18.38
N ALA A 187 0.55 -1.00 -17.20
CA ALA A 187 1.47 -2.05 -16.79
C ALA A 187 0.85 -3.39 -17.21
N PRO A 188 1.50 -4.21 -18.06
CA PRO A 188 1.00 -5.54 -18.39
C PRO A 188 0.76 -6.40 -17.15
N ALA A 189 -0.18 -7.35 -17.26
CA ALA A 189 -0.25 -8.46 -16.32
C ALA A 189 1.00 -9.35 -16.46
N SER A 190 1.48 -9.93 -15.36
CA SER A 190 2.65 -10.81 -15.34
C SER A 190 2.51 -11.95 -16.35
N GLY A 191 3.42 -12.04 -17.32
CA GLY A 191 3.41 -13.04 -18.39
C GLY A 191 2.96 -12.52 -19.77
N ALA A 192 2.44 -11.29 -19.86
CA ALA A 192 2.15 -10.65 -21.14
C ALA A 192 3.44 -10.15 -21.80
N ARG A 193 4.03 -10.98 -22.67
CA ARG A 193 5.12 -10.54 -23.57
C ARG A 193 4.48 -9.70 -24.68
N ASN A 194 4.90 -8.43 -24.80
CA ASN A 194 4.49 -7.46 -25.85
C ASN A 194 3.26 -6.58 -25.58
N ALA A 195 2.95 -6.23 -24.32
CA ALA A 195 2.01 -5.13 -24.09
C ALA A 195 2.69 -3.79 -24.46
N ARG A 196 2.02 -2.96 -25.28
CA ARG A 196 2.50 -1.59 -25.49
C ARG A 196 2.34 -0.83 -24.19
N ASP A 197 3.36 -0.04 -23.85
CA ASP A 197 3.37 0.76 -22.63
C ASP A 197 2.27 1.82 -22.64
N GLU A 198 1.89 2.33 -23.82
CA GLU A 198 0.78 3.28 -23.99
C GLU A 198 -0.37 2.69 -24.81
N GLN A 199 -1.57 3.00 -24.37
CA GLN A 199 -2.83 2.63 -24.99
C GLN A 199 -3.73 3.86 -25.06
N GLN A 200 -4.50 3.96 -26.14
CA GLN A 200 -5.54 4.98 -26.27
C GLN A 200 -6.90 4.38 -25.98
N GLY A 201 -7.74 5.11 -25.27
CA GLY A 201 -9.08 4.70 -24.91
C GLY A 201 -10.11 5.79 -25.17
N VAL A 202 -11.37 5.38 -25.30
CA VAL A 202 -12.53 6.27 -25.29
C VAL A 202 -13.36 5.94 -24.07
N ALA A 203 -13.62 6.94 -23.24
CA ALA A 203 -14.53 6.85 -22.12
C ALA A 203 -15.80 7.68 -22.40
N GLN A 204 -16.95 7.17 -22.01
CA GLN A 204 -18.17 7.97 -21.94
C GLN A 204 -18.37 8.42 -20.50
N LEU A 205 -18.39 9.73 -20.33
CA LEU A 205 -18.61 10.38 -19.06
C LEU A 205 -20.03 10.93 -18.98
N LEU A 206 -20.65 10.75 -17.81
CA LEU A 206 -21.95 11.32 -17.49
C LEU A 206 -21.85 12.14 -16.21
N ARG A 207 -22.44 13.33 -16.21
CA ARG A 207 -22.53 14.20 -15.04
C ARG A 207 -23.80 13.85 -14.28
N GLN A 208 -23.66 13.42 -13.04
CA GLN A 208 -24.78 13.16 -12.14
C GLN A 208 -24.40 13.60 -10.73
N ASP A 209 -25.32 14.32 -10.06
CA ASP A 209 -25.16 14.78 -8.67
C ASP A 209 -23.80 15.46 -8.40
N ASP A 210 -23.39 16.35 -9.33
CA ASP A 210 -22.11 17.05 -9.32
C ASP A 210 -20.86 16.14 -9.34
N GLN A 211 -21.00 14.92 -9.86
CA GLN A 211 -19.91 13.97 -10.08
C GLN A 211 -19.84 13.57 -11.56
N LEU A 212 -18.63 13.29 -12.04
CA LEU A 212 -18.41 12.66 -13.35
C LEU A 212 -18.28 11.16 -13.15
N LEU A 213 -19.18 10.40 -13.79
CA LEU A 213 -19.20 8.95 -13.77
C LEU A 213 -18.77 8.38 -15.11
N VAL A 214 -17.98 7.32 -15.09
CA VAL A 214 -17.54 6.60 -16.30
C VAL A 214 -18.57 5.51 -16.63
N CYS A 215 -19.51 5.85 -17.51
CA CYS A 215 -20.57 4.96 -17.97
C CYS A 215 -20.05 3.79 -18.82
N SER A 216 -19.07 4.07 -19.66
CA SER A 216 -18.47 3.06 -20.52
C SER A 216 -17.02 3.40 -20.80
N TYR A 217 -16.21 2.38 -21.04
CA TYR A 217 -14.82 2.51 -21.43
C TYR A 217 -14.51 1.49 -22.52
N LEU A 218 -13.80 1.93 -23.55
CA LEU A 218 -13.36 1.09 -24.67
C LEU A 218 -11.91 1.42 -25.00
N LEU A 219 -11.07 0.39 -25.03
CA LEU A 219 -9.69 0.54 -25.48
C LEU A 219 -9.63 0.46 -26.99
N ARG A 220 -8.98 1.44 -27.60
CA ARG A 220 -8.57 1.36 -29.00
C ARG A 220 -7.24 0.64 -29.04
N THR A 221 -7.30 -0.69 -29.11
CA THR A 221 -6.12 -1.44 -29.56
C THR A 221 -5.89 -1.03 -31.02
N ALA A 222 -4.82 -0.27 -31.27
CA ALA A 222 -4.43 0.03 -32.63
C ALA A 222 -3.98 -1.28 -33.30
N ALA A 223 -4.94 -1.94 -33.97
CA ALA A 223 -4.68 -3.05 -34.86
C ALA A 223 -3.61 -2.60 -35.85
N GLN A 224 -2.44 -3.25 -35.80
CA GLN A 224 -1.46 -3.12 -36.87
C GLN A 224 -2.04 -3.89 -38.05
N TYR A 225 -2.46 -3.16 -39.08
CA TYR A 225 -2.67 -3.72 -40.41
C TYR A 225 -1.33 -3.75 -41.15
#